data_AF-A0A315XW42-F1
#
_entry.id   AF-A0A315XW42-F1
#
_cell.length_a   1.000
_cell.length_b   1.000
_cell.length_c   1.000
_cell.angle_alpha   90.00
_cell.angle_beta   90.00
_cell.angle_gamma   90.00
#
_symmetry.space_group_name_H-M   'P 1'
#
loop_
_entity.id
_entity.type
_entity.pdbx_description
1 polymer ?
#
loop_
_entity_poly.entity_id
_entity_poly.type
_entity_poly.pdbx_seq_one_letter_code
_entity_poly.pdbx_strand_id
1 'polypeptide(L)'
;MLFSIDSGVPVLPCEEIETDKEKTICFTGHRENSVIPYKGEQIYYGITLRTVQLMLFRYIDMAVESGYKTFISGLAAGTDLWAAKYILGKKHSDSSIRLIGVMPYLRHAERFSDRYKELLADAERGADMLLTTNTDPLVVYGKSRGGENTSPDLYRVRNYFMVDNASAVISYFNEGSYKSGTSQTLNYAVRQGLKIRRFGLEEAYGVIDECGPDIESIRRKLVFMENVFELPY
;
A
#
# COMPACT_ATOMS: atom_id res chain seq x y z
N MET A 1 -4.32 24.93 -9.17
CA MET A 1 -4.59 24.02 -8.03
C MET A 1 -5.38 22.84 -8.58
N LEU A 2 -4.88 21.62 -8.38
CA LEU A 2 -5.57 20.40 -8.82
C LEU A 2 -6.45 19.88 -7.68
N PHE A 3 -7.51 19.15 -8.02
CA PHE A 3 -8.42 18.54 -7.05
C PHE A 3 -8.68 17.11 -7.47
N SER A 4 -8.70 16.18 -6.51
CA SER A 4 -9.03 14.78 -6.78
C SER A 4 -10.41 14.68 -7.44
N ILE A 5 -10.51 13.84 -8.47
CA ILE A 5 -11.79 13.55 -9.15
C ILE A 5 -12.71 12.75 -8.21
N ASP A 6 -12.14 11.93 -7.32
CA ASP A 6 -12.89 10.99 -6.49
C ASP A 6 -13.37 11.62 -5.16
N SER A 7 -12.55 12.47 -4.53
CA SER A 7 -12.90 13.10 -3.24
C SER A 7 -13.12 14.60 -3.27
N GLY A 8 -12.66 15.31 -4.32
CA GLY A 8 -12.66 16.77 -4.39
C GLY A 8 -11.60 17.47 -3.51
N VAL A 9 -10.73 16.71 -2.83
CA VAL A 9 -9.68 17.25 -1.97
C VAL A 9 -8.55 17.87 -2.82
N PRO A 10 -7.91 18.98 -2.38
CA PRO A 10 -6.77 19.56 -3.08
C PRO A 10 -5.63 18.54 -3.28
N VAL A 11 -5.06 18.53 -4.48
CA VAL A 11 -3.90 17.70 -4.85
C VAL A 11 -2.73 18.61 -5.19
N LEU A 12 -1.61 18.38 -4.53
CA LEU A 12 -0.37 19.14 -4.69
C LEU A 12 0.60 18.38 -5.61
N PRO A 13 1.54 19.10 -6.25
CA PRO A 13 2.63 18.45 -6.96
C PRO A 13 3.61 17.83 -5.93
N CYS A 14 4.33 16.77 -6.32
CA CYS A 14 5.15 15.97 -5.39
C CYS A 14 6.34 16.73 -4.79
N GLU A 15 6.75 17.84 -5.40
CA GLU A 15 7.79 18.74 -4.91
C GLU A 15 7.43 19.39 -3.56
N GLU A 16 6.14 19.40 -3.20
CA GLU A 16 5.63 19.94 -1.93
C GLU A 16 5.72 18.93 -0.77
N ILE A 17 6.26 17.72 -0.99
CA ILE A 17 6.32 16.69 0.06
C ILE A 17 7.16 17.15 1.25
N GLU A 18 6.61 16.98 2.46
CA GLU A 18 7.32 17.21 3.71
C GLU A 18 7.29 15.95 4.59
N THR A 19 8.45 15.28 4.67
CA THR A 19 8.61 14.04 5.46
C THR A 19 9.97 13.99 6.16
N ASP A 20 9.99 13.32 7.32
CA ASP A 20 11.23 12.80 7.91
C ASP A 20 11.44 11.38 7.35
N LYS A 21 12.38 11.24 6.41
CA LYS A 21 12.61 9.99 5.69
C LYS A 21 12.89 8.81 6.62
N GLU A 22 13.65 9.02 7.70
CA GLU A 22 14.00 7.98 8.69
C GLU A 22 12.79 7.49 9.50
N LYS A 23 11.70 8.28 9.50
CA LYS A 23 10.43 7.97 10.17
C LYS A 23 9.29 7.69 9.19
N THR A 24 9.63 7.49 7.91
CA THR A 24 8.66 7.31 6.82
C THR A 24 8.74 5.92 6.19
N ILE A 25 7.57 5.31 6.00
CA ILE A 25 7.37 4.04 5.29
C ILE A 25 6.55 4.28 4.05
N CYS A 26 6.84 3.57 2.96
CA CYS A 26 5.90 3.45 1.84
C CYS A 26 5.32 2.05 1.70
N PHE A 27 4.14 1.96 1.10
CA PHE A 27 3.52 0.69 0.74
C PHE A 27 3.75 0.31 -0.71
N THR A 28 3.81 -0.99 -0.96
CA THR A 28 3.61 -1.56 -2.29
C THR A 28 3.07 -2.97 -2.14
N GLY A 29 2.14 -3.41 -2.97
CA GLY A 29 1.67 -4.78 -2.85
C GLY A 29 0.80 -5.23 -4.00
N HIS A 30 0.43 -6.50 -3.96
CA HIS A 30 -0.52 -7.04 -4.91
C HIS A 30 -1.94 -6.56 -4.63
N ARG A 31 -2.79 -6.70 -5.66
CA ARG A 31 -4.21 -6.38 -5.59
C ARG A 31 -5.00 -7.59 -5.08
N GLU A 32 -6.26 -7.36 -4.75
CA GLU A 32 -7.18 -8.39 -4.26
C GLU A 32 -7.25 -9.65 -5.15
N ASN A 33 -7.23 -9.47 -6.48
CA ASN A 33 -7.24 -10.57 -7.43
C ASN A 33 -6.00 -11.49 -7.40
N SER A 34 -4.95 -11.10 -6.68
CA SER A 34 -3.75 -11.91 -6.49
C SER A 34 -3.82 -12.76 -5.22
N VAL A 35 -4.88 -12.61 -4.41
CA VAL A 35 -5.13 -13.47 -3.24
C VAL A 35 -5.74 -14.77 -3.72
N ILE A 36 -4.93 -15.83 -3.71
CA ILE A 36 -5.38 -17.18 -4.05
C ILE A 36 -5.95 -17.80 -2.77
N PRO A 37 -7.16 -18.37 -2.76
CA PRO A 37 -7.70 -19.02 -1.57
C PRO A 37 -6.77 -20.11 -1.04
N TYR A 38 -6.68 -20.22 0.28
CA TYR A 38 -6.00 -21.32 0.96
C TYR A 38 -6.49 -22.68 0.42
N LYS A 39 -5.55 -23.61 0.20
CA LYS A 39 -5.75 -24.90 -0.51
C LYS A 39 -6.32 -24.79 -1.93
N GLY A 40 -6.39 -23.59 -2.51
CA GLY A 40 -7.04 -23.34 -3.80
C GLY A 40 -8.56 -23.46 -3.76
N GLU A 41 -9.18 -23.55 -2.59
CA GLU A 41 -10.63 -23.77 -2.47
C GLU A 41 -11.38 -22.46 -2.18
N GLN A 42 -12.39 -22.16 -2.99
CA GLN A 42 -13.07 -20.86 -2.93
C GLN A 42 -13.79 -20.59 -1.60
N ILE A 43 -14.15 -21.63 -0.85
CA ILE A 43 -14.71 -21.53 0.50
C ILE A 43 -13.75 -20.79 1.45
N TYR A 44 -12.44 -20.87 1.20
CA TYR A 44 -11.40 -20.22 2.01
C TYR A 44 -10.97 -18.85 1.49
N TYR A 45 -11.62 -18.31 0.45
CA TYR A 45 -11.26 -16.98 -0.06
C TYR A 45 -11.40 -15.90 1.01
N GLY A 46 -12.51 -15.90 1.75
CA GLY A 46 -12.78 -14.92 2.80
C GLY A 46 -11.74 -14.95 3.93
N ILE A 47 -11.41 -16.15 4.43
CA ILE A 47 -10.39 -16.31 5.49
C ILE A 47 -9.01 -15.89 4.99
N THR A 48 -8.66 -16.25 3.76
CA THR A 48 -7.35 -15.93 3.18
C THR A 48 -7.18 -14.42 3.01
N LEU A 49 -8.15 -13.76 2.36
CA LEU A 49 -8.15 -12.31 2.17
C LEU A 49 -8.05 -11.59 3.52
N ARG A 50 -8.82 -12.05 4.50
CA ARG A 50 -8.80 -11.42 5.82
C ARG A 50 -7.49 -11.64 6.56
N THR A 51 -6.87 -12.81 6.40
CA THR A 51 -5.55 -13.11 6.99
C THR A 51 -4.48 -12.20 6.40
N VAL A 52 -4.44 -12.05 5.07
CA VAL A 52 -3.53 -11.10 4.38
C VAL A 52 -3.70 -9.68 4.91
N GLN A 53 -4.95 -9.22 5.08
CA GLN A 53 -5.22 -7.90 5.66
C GLN A 53 -4.75 -7.79 7.11
N LEU A 54 -5.02 -8.78 7.96
CA LEU A 54 -4.60 -8.77 9.36
C LEU A 54 -3.07 -8.78 9.49
N MET A 55 -2.37 -9.50 8.62
CA MET A 55 -0.91 -9.46 8.54
C MET A 55 -0.42 -8.08 8.14
N LEU A 56 -1.01 -7.45 7.10
CA LEU A 56 -0.69 -6.08 6.72
C LEU A 56 -0.86 -5.11 7.90
N PHE A 57 -1.96 -5.24 8.64
CA PHE A 57 -2.25 -4.39 9.80
C PHE A 57 -1.23 -4.60 10.92
N ARG A 58 -0.85 -5.86 11.20
CA ARG A 58 0.20 -6.16 12.17
C ARG A 58 1.54 -5.56 11.74
N TYR A 59 1.88 -5.60 10.45
CA TYR A 59 3.09 -4.94 9.93
C TYR A 59 3.07 -3.43 10.13
N ILE A 60 1.90 -2.79 9.98
CA ILE A 60 1.72 -1.37 10.27
C ILE A 60 1.87 -1.10 11.78
N ASP A 61 1.28 -1.92 12.64
CA ASP A 61 1.43 -1.80 14.10
C ASP A 61 2.90 -1.90 14.52
N MET A 62 3.60 -2.91 14.02
CA MET A 62 5.04 -3.14 14.27
C MET A 62 5.90 -1.95 13.84
N ALA A 63 5.56 -1.31 12.71
CA ALA A 63 6.21 -0.07 12.28
C ALA A 63 5.95 1.09 13.24
N VAL A 64 4.70 1.30 13.67
CA VAL A 64 4.37 2.34 14.65
C VAL A 64 5.09 2.09 15.98
N GLU A 65 5.15 0.84 16.44
CA GLU A 65 5.89 0.40 17.64
C GLU A 65 7.40 0.71 17.50
N SER A 66 7.96 0.52 16.31
CA SER A 66 9.35 0.90 15.97
C SER A 66 9.55 2.41 15.74
N GLY A 67 8.53 3.22 15.98
CA GLY A 67 8.61 4.67 15.96
C GLY A 67 8.45 5.32 14.58
N TYR A 68 8.01 4.58 13.55
CA TYR A 68 7.62 5.20 12.29
C TYR A 68 6.32 5.98 12.47
N LYS A 69 6.25 7.17 11.85
CA LYS A 69 5.14 8.11 12.04
C LYS A 69 4.47 8.51 10.73
N THR A 70 5.18 8.46 9.60
CA THR A 70 4.63 8.85 8.31
C THR A 70 4.51 7.66 7.38
N PHE A 71 3.36 7.54 6.72
CA PHE A 71 3.05 6.43 5.82
C PHE A 71 2.63 6.96 4.45
N ILE A 72 3.36 6.55 3.42
CA ILE A 72 3.12 6.92 2.03
C ILE A 72 2.36 5.78 1.33
N SER A 73 1.15 6.07 0.85
CA SER A 73 0.31 5.14 0.10
C SER A 73 0.23 5.55 -1.36
N GLY A 74 0.31 4.57 -2.26
CA GLY A 74 0.05 4.77 -3.68
C GLY A 74 -1.44 4.76 -4.04
N LEU A 75 -2.36 4.73 -3.08
CA LEU A 75 -3.81 4.80 -3.33
C LEU A 75 -4.34 3.78 -4.37
N ALA A 76 -3.61 2.69 -4.59
CA ALA A 76 -3.99 1.66 -5.53
C ALA A 76 -4.99 0.69 -4.89
N ALA A 77 -5.93 0.16 -5.67
CA ALA A 77 -6.81 -0.90 -5.21
C ALA A 77 -6.02 -2.10 -4.65
N GLY A 78 -6.46 -2.62 -3.49
CA GLY A 78 -5.80 -3.69 -2.74
C GLY A 78 -4.95 -3.14 -1.59
N THR A 79 -3.70 -3.62 -1.49
CA THR A 79 -2.78 -3.36 -0.37
C THR A 79 -2.71 -1.89 0.05
N ASP A 80 -2.51 -0.97 -0.89
CA ASP A 80 -2.36 0.46 -0.61
C ASP A 80 -3.61 1.06 0.06
N LEU A 81 -4.82 0.73 -0.42
CA LEU A 81 -6.07 1.22 0.15
C LEU A 81 -6.46 0.49 1.44
N TRP A 82 -6.13 -0.80 1.58
CA TRP A 82 -6.31 -1.51 2.86
C TRP A 82 -5.42 -0.90 3.95
N ALA A 83 -4.15 -0.62 3.63
CA ALA A 83 -3.22 0.04 4.55
C ALA A 83 -3.69 1.45 4.91
N ALA A 84 -4.06 2.27 3.91
CA ALA A 84 -4.54 3.62 4.12
C ALA A 84 -5.75 3.64 5.08
N LYS A 85 -6.76 2.78 4.85
CA LYS A 85 -7.93 2.69 5.72
C LYS A 85 -7.56 2.33 7.15
N TYR A 86 -6.62 1.41 7.34
CA TYR A 86 -6.15 1.01 8.67
C TYR A 86 -5.40 2.15 9.39
N ILE A 87 -4.52 2.87 8.67
CA ILE A 87 -3.79 4.02 9.19
C ILE A 87 -4.75 5.13 9.64
N LEU A 88 -5.79 5.43 8.86
CA LEU A 88 -6.80 6.40 9.30
C LEU A 88 -7.42 6.02 10.65
N GLY A 89 -7.67 4.72 10.87
CA GLY A 89 -8.07 4.19 12.17
C GLY A 89 -7.05 4.49 13.28
N LYS A 90 -5.77 4.24 13.01
CA LYS A 90 -4.67 4.51 13.96
C LYS A 90 -4.52 6.00 14.28
N LYS A 91 -4.73 6.89 13.30
CA LYS A 91 -4.67 8.35 13.48
C LYS A 91 -5.68 8.88 14.50
N HIS A 92 -6.83 8.22 14.65
CA HIS A 92 -7.80 8.59 15.68
C HIS A 92 -7.28 8.38 17.11
N SER A 93 -6.33 7.46 17.30
CA SER A 93 -5.73 7.16 18.60
C SER A 93 -4.36 7.81 18.81
N ASP A 94 -3.63 8.12 17.72
CA ASP A 94 -2.34 8.81 17.75
C ASP A 94 -2.27 9.84 16.61
N SER A 95 -2.47 11.12 16.94
CA SER A 95 -2.44 12.22 15.98
C SER A 95 -1.05 12.53 15.40
N SER A 96 0.01 11.92 15.94
CA SER A 96 1.35 12.01 15.35
C SER A 96 1.52 11.14 14.11
N ILE A 97 0.61 10.20 13.87
CA ILE A 97 0.61 9.37 12.67
C ILE A 97 0.11 10.18 11.48
N ARG A 98 0.87 10.15 10.38
CA ARG A 98 0.55 10.82 9.13
C ARG A 98 0.35 9.83 7.99
N LEU A 99 -0.65 10.09 7.15
CA LEU A 99 -0.91 9.41 5.88
C LEU A 99 -0.71 10.41 4.74
N ILE A 100 0.18 10.07 3.80
CA ILE A 100 0.39 10.81 2.55
C ILE A 100 -0.09 9.92 1.40
N GLY A 101 -1.05 10.40 0.62
CA GLY A 101 -1.50 9.73 -0.60
C GLY A 101 -0.76 10.26 -1.82
N VAL A 102 -0.19 9.37 -2.64
CA VAL A 102 0.52 9.75 -3.87
C VAL A 102 -0.14 9.11 -5.08
N MET A 103 -0.87 9.92 -5.85
CA MET A 103 -1.50 9.53 -7.10
C MET A 103 -0.45 9.51 -8.22
N PRO A 104 -0.51 8.55 -9.16
CA PRO A 104 0.37 8.57 -10.32
C PRO A 104 -0.06 9.61 -11.35
N TYR A 105 -1.37 9.87 -11.42
CA TYR A 105 -2.06 10.87 -12.23
C TYR A 105 -3.50 10.99 -11.72
N LEU A 106 -4.20 12.07 -12.08
CA LEU A 106 -5.51 12.39 -11.48
C LEU A 106 -6.58 11.33 -11.74
N ARG A 107 -6.58 10.74 -12.95
CA ARG A 107 -7.58 9.79 -13.45
C ARG A 107 -7.27 8.32 -13.08
N HIS A 108 -6.40 8.07 -12.11
CA HIS A 108 -5.88 6.72 -11.83
C HIS A 108 -6.94 5.70 -11.37
N ALA A 109 -8.08 6.18 -10.86
CA ALA A 109 -9.14 5.39 -10.27
C ALA A 109 -10.36 5.19 -11.20
N GLU A 110 -10.31 5.65 -12.46
CA GLU A 110 -11.44 5.53 -13.40
C GLU A 110 -11.98 4.09 -13.52
N ARG A 111 -11.07 3.11 -13.45
CA ARG A 111 -11.39 1.67 -13.58
C ARG A 111 -11.54 0.95 -12.24
N PHE A 112 -11.54 1.66 -11.12
CA PHE A 112 -11.79 1.04 -9.82
C PHE A 112 -13.27 0.65 -9.74
N SER A 113 -13.57 -0.43 -9.02
CA SER A 113 -14.95 -0.74 -8.64
C SER A 113 -15.47 0.31 -7.67
N ASP A 114 -16.80 0.44 -7.55
CA ASP A 114 -17.43 1.43 -6.67
C ASP A 114 -16.94 1.32 -5.23
N ARG A 115 -16.82 0.09 -4.71
CA ARG A 115 -16.23 -0.19 -3.39
C ARG A 115 -14.82 0.40 -3.23
N TYR A 116 -13.96 0.29 -4.25
CA TYR A 116 -12.61 0.84 -4.19
C TYR A 116 -12.59 2.35 -4.38
N LYS A 117 -13.54 2.94 -5.11
CA LYS A 117 -13.71 4.40 -5.19
C LYS A 117 -14.15 4.99 -3.86
N GLU A 118 -15.07 4.33 -3.15
CA GLU A 118 -15.46 4.72 -1.79
C GLU A 118 -14.28 4.67 -0.83
N LEU A 119 -13.53 3.55 -0.82
CA LEU A 119 -12.31 3.40 -0.01
C LEU A 119 -11.24 4.45 -0.35
N LEU A 120 -11.10 4.78 -1.63
CA LEU A 120 -10.19 5.82 -2.10
C LEU A 120 -10.63 7.20 -1.59
N ALA A 121 -11.90 7.56 -1.76
CA ALA A 121 -12.41 8.85 -1.32
C ALA A 121 -12.26 9.04 0.20
N ASP A 122 -12.51 7.98 0.98
CA ASP A 122 -12.24 7.96 2.43
C ASP A 122 -10.76 8.18 2.73
N ALA A 123 -9.87 7.43 2.07
CA ALA A 123 -8.43 7.55 2.23
C ALA A 123 -7.93 8.96 1.90
N GLU A 124 -8.45 9.54 0.82
CA GLU A 124 -8.11 10.87 0.34
C GLU A 124 -8.55 11.97 1.29
N ARG A 125 -9.77 11.90 1.84
CA ARG A 125 -10.27 12.88 2.82
C ARG A 125 -9.56 12.81 4.16
N GLY A 126 -9.07 11.64 4.55
CA GLY A 126 -8.36 11.44 5.82
C GLY A 126 -6.84 11.63 5.74
N ALA A 127 -6.28 11.69 4.53
CA ALA A 127 -4.86 11.92 4.31
C ALA A 127 -4.47 13.34 4.76
N ASP A 128 -3.26 13.48 5.31
CA ASP A 128 -2.71 14.79 5.67
C ASP A 128 -2.28 15.56 4.42
N MET A 129 -1.90 14.85 3.37
CA MET A 129 -1.51 15.41 2.08
C MET A 129 -1.90 14.46 0.95
N LEU A 130 -2.36 15.05 -0.15
CA LEU A 130 -2.50 14.37 -1.44
C LEU A 130 -1.55 14.98 -2.45
N LEU A 131 -0.73 14.11 -3.03
CA LEU A 131 0.28 14.46 -4.01
C LEU A 131 0.00 13.76 -5.34
N THR A 132 0.46 14.36 -6.44
CA THR A 132 0.51 13.70 -7.75
C THR A 132 1.90 13.80 -8.36
N THR A 133 2.40 12.71 -8.94
CA THR A 133 3.66 12.74 -9.71
C THR A 133 3.47 13.26 -11.14
N ASN A 134 2.23 13.50 -11.55
CA ASN A 134 1.94 14.11 -12.84
C ASN A 134 0.80 15.12 -12.70
N THR A 135 1.09 16.38 -13.03
CA THR A 135 0.17 17.51 -12.89
C THR A 135 -0.67 17.76 -14.14
N ASP A 136 -0.40 17.07 -15.26
CA ASP A 136 -1.26 17.12 -16.44
C ASP A 136 -2.58 16.38 -16.13
N PRO A 137 -3.73 17.08 -16.08
CA PRO A 137 -5.00 16.47 -15.72
C PRO A 137 -5.54 15.52 -16.81
N LEU A 138 -5.04 15.62 -18.04
CA LEU A 138 -5.50 14.82 -19.17
C LEU A 138 -4.71 13.52 -19.32
N VAL A 139 -3.53 13.43 -18.70
CA VAL A 139 -2.65 12.27 -18.84
C VAL A 139 -3.34 10.99 -18.34
N VAL A 140 -3.13 9.91 -19.07
CA VAL A 140 -3.59 8.57 -18.68
C VAL A 140 -2.49 7.54 -18.88
N TYR A 141 -2.59 6.44 -18.14
CA TYR A 141 -1.70 5.31 -18.34
C TYR A 141 -1.96 4.63 -19.70
N GLY A 142 -0.89 4.47 -20.49
CA GLY A 142 -0.94 3.74 -21.76
C GLY A 142 0.37 3.02 -22.02
N LYS A 143 0.29 1.77 -22.49
CA LYS A 143 1.48 0.93 -22.74
C LYS A 143 2.25 1.33 -24.01
N SER A 144 1.60 2.02 -24.95
CA SER A 144 2.21 2.46 -26.21
C SER A 144 2.75 3.88 -26.06
N ARG A 145 3.96 4.13 -26.55
CA ARG A 145 4.63 5.44 -26.48
C ARG A 145 4.20 6.44 -27.57
N GLY A 146 2.97 6.32 -28.08
CA GLY A 146 2.49 7.11 -29.22
C GLY A 146 1.04 7.55 -29.17
N GLY A 147 0.31 7.29 -28.06
CA GLY A 147 -1.02 7.86 -27.88
C GLY A 147 -0.92 9.27 -27.29
N GLU A 148 -1.68 10.22 -27.84
CA GLU A 148 -1.81 11.55 -27.25
C GLU A 148 -2.18 11.44 -25.76
N ASN A 149 -1.46 12.15 -24.89
CA ASN A 149 -1.66 12.17 -23.44
C ASN A 149 -1.53 10.80 -22.74
N THR A 150 -0.79 9.84 -23.34
CA THR A 150 -0.50 8.55 -22.70
C THR A 150 0.94 8.44 -22.23
N SER A 151 1.16 7.84 -21.06
CA SER A 151 2.50 7.50 -20.58
C SER A 151 2.56 6.11 -19.93
N PRO A 152 3.53 5.25 -20.31
CA PRO A 152 3.71 3.94 -19.70
C PRO A 152 4.40 4.01 -18.33
N ASP A 153 4.93 5.17 -17.96
CA ASP A 153 5.81 5.32 -16.81
C ASP A 153 5.10 5.86 -15.56
N LEU A 154 3.84 6.28 -15.66
CA LEU A 154 3.09 6.95 -14.57
C LEU A 154 3.13 6.20 -13.24
N TYR A 155 2.77 4.92 -13.23
CA TYR A 155 2.81 4.12 -11.99
C TYR A 155 4.23 3.90 -11.48
N ARG A 156 5.22 3.75 -12.38
CA ARG A 156 6.62 3.52 -12.01
C ARG A 156 7.24 4.77 -11.39
N VAL A 157 7.03 5.93 -12.01
CA VAL A 157 7.48 7.24 -11.49
C VAL A 157 6.92 7.46 -10.11
N ARG A 158 5.61 7.26 -9.92
CA ARG A 158 4.97 7.30 -8.61
C ARG A 158 5.62 6.35 -7.61
N ASN A 159 5.76 5.08 -7.96
CA ASN A 159 6.31 4.09 -7.04
C ASN A 159 7.74 4.43 -6.60
N TYR A 160 8.57 4.92 -7.52
CA TYR A 160 9.95 5.30 -7.20
C TYR A 160 10.00 6.54 -6.32
N PHE A 161 9.15 7.54 -6.59
CA PHE A 161 9.01 8.70 -5.70
C PHE A 161 8.66 8.29 -4.27
N MET A 162 7.74 7.34 -4.06
CA MET A 162 7.40 6.87 -2.72
C MET A 162 8.59 6.21 -2.02
N VAL A 163 9.38 5.41 -2.76
CA VAL A 163 10.60 4.77 -2.25
C VAL A 163 11.67 5.81 -1.89
N ASP A 164 11.85 6.82 -2.74
CA ASP A 164 12.87 7.86 -2.54
C ASP A 164 12.62 8.69 -1.27
N ASN A 165 11.37 8.75 -0.80
CA ASN A 165 10.92 9.50 0.37
C ASN A 165 10.64 8.62 1.61
N ALA A 166 11.06 7.36 1.61
CA ALA A 166 10.90 6.43 2.73
C ALA A 166 12.23 5.75 3.11
N SER A 167 12.32 5.26 4.34
CA SER A 167 13.43 4.44 4.83
C SER A 167 13.06 2.95 4.95
N ALA A 168 11.78 2.62 4.86
CA ALA A 168 11.31 1.24 4.82
C ALA A 168 10.09 1.04 3.89
N VAL A 169 9.90 -0.21 3.47
CA VAL A 169 8.75 -0.63 2.65
C VAL A 169 8.01 -1.77 3.34
N ILE A 170 6.70 -1.64 3.49
CA ILE A 170 5.82 -2.75 3.85
C ILE A 170 5.17 -3.29 2.57
N SER A 171 5.24 -4.61 2.37
CA SER A 171 4.71 -5.22 1.14
C SER A 171 3.99 -6.56 1.32
N TYR A 172 2.79 -6.65 0.73
CA TYR A 172 2.18 -7.93 0.40
C TYR A 172 2.63 -8.35 -1.00
N PHE A 173 3.46 -9.39 -1.06
CA PHE A 173 4.06 -9.87 -2.30
C PHE A 173 4.08 -11.39 -2.34
N ASN A 174 3.52 -11.97 -3.40
CA ASN A 174 3.49 -13.40 -3.61
C ASN A 174 4.73 -13.83 -4.36
N GLU A 175 5.42 -14.83 -3.82
CA GLU A 175 6.57 -15.42 -4.50
C GLU A 175 6.22 -15.87 -5.91
N GLY A 176 7.18 -15.80 -6.84
CA GLY A 176 6.93 -16.10 -8.26
C GLY A 176 6.36 -14.93 -9.08
N SER A 177 5.86 -13.86 -8.46
CA SER A 177 5.24 -12.71 -9.15
C SER A 177 6.26 -11.68 -9.69
N TYR A 178 7.37 -12.15 -10.26
CA TYR A 178 8.54 -11.33 -10.62
C TYR A 178 8.28 -10.32 -11.76
N LYS A 179 7.27 -10.56 -12.60
CA LYS A 179 6.83 -9.65 -13.69
C LYS A 179 5.69 -8.73 -13.25
N SER A 180 5.84 -8.07 -12.10
CA SER A 180 4.83 -7.18 -11.53
C SER A 180 5.40 -5.80 -11.19
N GLY A 181 4.53 -4.79 -11.14
CA GLY A 181 4.91 -3.46 -10.64
C GLY A 181 5.43 -3.51 -9.20
N THR A 182 4.88 -4.39 -8.36
CA THR A 182 5.32 -4.63 -6.98
C THR A 182 6.76 -5.14 -6.92
N SER A 183 7.10 -6.17 -7.73
CA SER A 183 8.47 -6.69 -7.85
C SER A 183 9.45 -5.60 -8.28
N GLN A 184 9.06 -4.77 -9.27
CA GLN A 184 9.88 -3.64 -9.72
C GLN A 184 10.14 -2.63 -8.59
N THR A 185 9.11 -2.27 -7.82
CA THR A 185 9.24 -1.34 -6.68
C THR A 185 10.14 -1.92 -5.59
N LEU A 186 9.97 -3.20 -5.23
CA LEU A 186 10.81 -3.87 -4.22
C LEU A 186 12.27 -3.92 -4.65
N ASN A 187 12.55 -4.27 -5.90
CA ASN A 187 13.92 -4.27 -6.44
C ASN A 187 14.54 -2.86 -6.45
N TYR A 188 13.73 -1.83 -6.66
CA TYR A 188 14.18 -0.45 -6.55
C TYR A 188 14.48 -0.08 -5.09
N ALA A 189 13.59 -0.40 -4.16
CA ALA A 189 13.77 -0.15 -2.73
C ALA A 189 15.02 -0.82 -2.14
N VAL A 190 15.30 -2.07 -2.53
CA VAL A 190 16.55 -2.77 -2.17
C VAL A 190 17.77 -2.00 -2.66
N ARG A 191 17.76 -1.52 -3.92
CA ARG A 191 18.88 -0.73 -4.48
C ARG A 191 19.05 0.63 -3.80
N GLN A 192 17.96 1.21 -3.28
CA GLN A 192 17.98 2.44 -2.49
C GLN A 192 18.32 2.20 -1.01
N GLY A 193 18.54 0.95 -0.58
CA GLY A 193 18.92 0.62 0.79
C GLY A 193 17.78 0.69 1.80
N LEU A 194 16.51 0.65 1.36
CA LEU A 194 15.38 0.63 2.29
C LEU A 194 15.28 -0.71 3.01
N LYS A 195 14.81 -0.66 4.26
CA LYS A 195 14.42 -1.85 5.03
C LYS A 195 13.16 -2.47 4.41
N ILE A 196 13.21 -3.75 4.01
CA ILE A 196 12.10 -4.42 3.34
C ILE A 196 11.36 -5.34 4.32
N ARG A 197 10.10 -5.03 4.60
CA ARG A 197 9.20 -5.86 5.42
C ARG A 197 8.09 -6.41 4.55
N ARG A 198 8.22 -7.67 4.13
CA ARG A 198 7.28 -8.32 3.21
C ARG A 198 6.73 -9.62 3.79
N PHE A 199 5.53 -9.96 3.36
CA PHE A 199 4.91 -11.27 3.55
C PHE A 199 4.11 -11.62 2.29
N GLY A 200 3.84 -12.90 2.09
CA GLY A 200 3.06 -13.43 0.97
C GLY A 200 1.96 -14.38 1.42
N LEU A 201 1.42 -15.11 0.44
CA LEU A 201 0.40 -16.11 0.69
C LEU A 201 0.90 -17.30 1.50
N GLU A 202 2.15 -17.73 1.32
CA GLU A 202 2.70 -18.88 2.07
C GLU A 202 2.71 -18.62 3.58
N GLU A 203 3.12 -17.42 4.01
CA GLU A 203 3.05 -17.04 5.42
C GLU A 203 1.60 -16.92 5.90
N ALA A 204 0.69 -16.39 5.06
CA ALA A 204 -0.73 -16.34 5.39
C ALA A 204 -1.35 -17.75 5.53
N TYR A 205 -0.94 -18.70 4.69
CA TYR A 205 -1.36 -20.09 4.75
C TYR A 205 -0.83 -20.77 6.01
N GLY A 206 0.45 -20.56 6.36
CA GLY A 206 1.02 -21.07 7.61
C GLY A 206 0.27 -20.57 8.85
N VAL A 207 -0.16 -19.30 8.86
CA VAL A 207 -1.01 -18.76 9.94
C VAL A 207 -2.37 -19.47 10.00
N ILE A 208 -2.98 -19.78 8.85
CA ILE A 208 -4.25 -20.52 8.78
C ILE A 208 -4.06 -21.99 9.17
N ASP A 209 -2.95 -22.63 8.80
CA ASP A 209 -2.61 -23.99 9.20
C ASP A 209 -2.53 -24.13 10.72
N GLU A 210 -1.89 -23.16 11.39
CA GLU A 210 -1.71 -23.17 12.84
C GLU A 210 -2.99 -22.82 13.63
N CYS A 211 -3.79 -21.88 13.13
CA CYS A 211 -4.98 -21.40 13.84
C CYS A 211 -6.29 -22.09 13.42
N GLY A 212 -6.27 -22.82 12.31
CA GLY A 212 -7.48 -23.16 11.56
C GLY A 212 -8.11 -21.92 10.89
N PRO A 213 -9.21 -22.11 10.14
CA PRO A 213 -9.93 -21.01 9.47
C PRO A 213 -10.80 -20.21 10.46
N ASP A 214 -10.21 -19.76 11.57
CA ASP A 214 -10.86 -18.95 12.60
C ASP A 214 -10.19 -17.58 12.74
N ILE A 215 -10.93 -16.52 12.44
CA ILE A 215 -10.39 -15.15 12.41
C ILE A 215 -9.90 -14.67 13.77
N GLU A 216 -10.55 -15.09 14.86
CA GLU A 216 -10.17 -14.61 16.18
C GLU A 216 -8.86 -15.27 16.67
N SER A 217 -8.69 -16.56 16.37
CA SER A 217 -7.42 -17.26 16.64
C SER A 217 -6.28 -16.70 15.79
N ILE A 218 -6.53 -16.42 14.50
CA ILE A 218 -5.57 -15.74 13.62
C ILE A 218 -5.18 -14.36 14.17
N ARG A 219 -6.17 -13.55 14.55
CA ARG A 219 -5.93 -12.22 15.15
C ARG A 219 -5.05 -12.33 16.40
N ARG A 220 -5.39 -13.23 17.33
CA ARG A 220 -4.62 -13.42 18.56
C ARG A 220 -3.19 -13.85 18.28
N LYS A 221 -2.96 -14.79 17.35
CA LYS A 221 -1.62 -15.22 16.95
C LYS A 221 -0.79 -14.05 16.41
N LEU A 222 -1.37 -13.24 15.52
CA LEU A 222 -0.65 -12.15 14.88
C LEU A 222 -0.22 -11.04 15.87
N VAL A 223 -0.96 -10.82 16.95
CA VAL A 223 -0.55 -9.86 18.00
C VAL A 223 0.80 -10.23 18.62
N PHE A 224 1.08 -11.53 18.77
CA PHE A 224 2.33 -12.02 19.35
C PHE A 224 3.43 -12.27 18.31
N MET A 225 3.21 -11.89 17.04
CA MET A 225 4.25 -11.94 16.03
C MET A 225 5.41 -11.00 16.43
N GLU A 226 6.63 -11.54 16.38
CA GLU A 226 7.86 -10.80 16.65
C GLU A 226 7.95 -9.56 15.75
N ASN A 227 8.44 -8.45 16.30
CA ASN A 227 8.52 -7.20 15.57
C ASN A 227 9.56 -7.30 14.45
N VAL A 228 9.08 -7.47 13.22
CA VAL A 228 9.95 -7.60 12.04
C VAL A 228 10.85 -6.38 11.86
N PHE A 229 10.47 -5.18 12.34
CA PHE A 229 11.31 -3.99 12.22
C PHE A 229 12.52 -3.96 13.16
N GLU A 230 12.49 -4.74 14.23
CA GLU A 230 13.59 -4.91 15.19
C GLU A 230 14.59 -6.00 14.74
N LEU A 231 14.19 -6.85 13.77
CA LEU A 231 15.06 -7.87 13.21
C LEU A 231 16.21 -7.27 12.36
N PRO A 232 17.42 -7.88 12.41
CA PRO A 232 18.62 -7.36 11.74
C PRO A 232 18.55 -7.39 10.21
N TYR A 233 17.62 -8.17 9.63
CA TYR A 233 17.41 -8.31 8.19
C TYR A 233 15.97 -8.03 7.85
#